data_AF-A0A7J9DHW8-F1
#
_entry.id   AF-A0A7J9DHW8-F1
#
_cell.length_a   1.000
_cell.length_b   1.000
_cell.length_c   1.000
_cell.angle_alpha   90.00
_cell.angle_beta   90.00
_cell.angle_gamma   90.00
#
_symmetry.space_group_name_H-M   'P 1'
#
loop_
_entity.id
_entity.type
_entity.pdbx_description
1 polymer ?
#
loop_
_entity_poly.entity_id
_entity_poly.type
_entity_poly.pdbx_seq_one_letter_code
_entity_poly.pdbx_strand_id
1 'polypeptide(L)' 'MAATRFEIEKFDGVTNFNLWKVRMMAILVQTSLKKVVIGKKPENLNQIEWEDLDENTLSTIQLCLVNTILQNVLMEKM' A
#
# COMPACT_ATOMS: atom_id res chain seq x y z
N MET A 1 17.45 9.82 -4.14
CA MET A 1 16.38 9.90 -3.13
C MET A 1 16.56 8.73 -2.18
N ALA A 2 16.72 8.98 -0.88
CA ALA A 2 16.82 7.92 0.10
C ALA A 2 15.46 7.22 0.19
N ALA A 3 15.39 5.95 -0.18
CA ALA A 3 14.23 5.12 0.12
C ALA A 3 14.14 5.03 1.65
N THR A 4 13.20 5.75 2.25
CA THR A 4 12.87 5.60 3.67
C THR A 4 12.34 4.18 3.83
N ARG A 5 13.23 3.22 4.13
CA ARG A 5 12.87 1.85 4.44
C ARG A 5 12.20 1.87 5.81
N PHE A 6 10.88 1.94 5.81
CA PHE A 6 10.12 1.61 7.00
C PHE A 6 10.23 0.09 7.18
N GLU A 7 10.98 -0.37 8.18
CA GLU A 7 10.92 -1.75 8.65
C GLU A 7 9.55 -1.94 9.33
N ILE A 8 8.54 -2.25 8.52
CA ILE A 8 7.26 -2.73 9.00
C ILE A 8 7.26 -4.25 8.93
N GLU A 9 6.71 -4.87 9.96
CA GLU A 9 6.40 -6.29 9.93
C GLU A 9 5.44 -6.57 8.77
N LYS A 10 5.84 -7.49 7.90
CA LYS A 10 5.00 -7.94 6.79
C LYS A 10 3.76 -8.62 7.35
N PHE A 11 2.61 -8.41 6.72
CA PHE A 11 1.40 -9.14 7.09
C PHE A 11 1.51 -10.59 6.65
N ASP A 12 1.38 -11.49 7.63
CA ASP A 12 1.49 -12.94 7.46
C ASP A 12 0.13 -13.66 7.53
N GLY A 13 -0.96 -12.94 7.79
CA GLY A 13 -2.29 -13.50 8.00
C GLY A 13 -2.58 -13.97 9.43
N VAL A 14 -1.57 -13.96 10.32
CA VAL A 14 -1.69 -14.31 11.74
C VAL A 14 -1.67 -13.06 12.60
N THR A 15 -0.83 -12.09 12.26
CA THR A 15 -0.75 -10.79 12.93
C THR A 15 -2.13 -10.11 12.93
N ASN A 16 -2.45 -9.39 14.00
CA ASN A 16 -3.71 -8.66 14.10
C ASN A 16 -3.85 -7.67 12.92
N PHE A 17 -4.79 -7.95 12.02
CA PHE A 17 -4.99 -7.16 10.82
C PHE A 17 -5.29 -5.68 11.11
N ASN A 18 -6.02 -5.36 12.18
CA ASN A 18 -6.29 -3.97 12.55
C ASN A 18 -5.00 -3.23 12.95
N LEU A 19 -4.11 -3.90 13.70
CA LEU A 19 -2.81 -3.34 14.05
C LEU A 19 -1.93 -3.14 12.82
N TRP A 20 -1.87 -4.14 11.94
CA TRP A 20 -1.12 -4.04 10.68
C TRP A 20 -1.67 -2.93 9.79
N LYS A 21 -2.99 -2.79 9.68
CA LYS A 21 -3.67 -1.74 8.93
C LYS A 21 -3.33 -0.34 9.45
N VAL A 22 -3.29 -0.14 10.78
CA VAL A 22 -2.87 1.14 11.37
C VAL A 22 -1.44 1.48 10.99
N ARG A 23 -0.52 0.51 11.07
CA ARG A 23 0.89 0.71 10.69
C ARG A 23 1.04 0.98 9.19
N MET A 24 0.31 0.26 8.34
CA MET A 24 0.27 0.49 6.89
C MET A 24 -0.24 1.88 6.54
N MET A 25 -1.33 2.34 7.18
CA MET A 25 -1.85 3.70 7.00
C MET A 25 -0.81 4.76 7.37
N ALA A 26 -0.02 4.54 8.43
CA ALA A 26 1.05 5.44 8.81
C ALA A 26 2.17 5.53 7.75
N ILE A 27 2.50 4.42 7.07
CA ILE A 27 3.44 4.42 5.95
C ILE A 27 2.88 5.24 4.79
N LEU A 28 1.64 4.99 4.39
CA LEU A 28 1.00 5.67 3.27
C LEU A 28 0.87 7.19 3.52
N VAL A 29 0.71 7.61 4.78
CA VAL A 29 0.77 9.03 5.15
C VAL A 29 2.18 9.58 4.94
N GLN A 30 3.21 8.88 5.41
CA GLN A 30 4.61 9.31 5.30
C GLN A 30 5.11 9.35 3.85
N THR A 31 4.65 8.44 3.00
CA THR A 31 4.99 8.39 1.57
C THR A 31 4.09 9.30 0.71
N SER A 32 3.22 10.10 1.34
CA SER A 32 2.24 10.97 0.66
C SER A 32 1.22 10.24 -0.24
N LEU A 33 1.09 8.92 -0.07
CA LEU A 33 0.18 8.03 -0.81
C LEU A 33 -1.23 7.94 -0.19
N LYS A 34 -1.45 8.53 1.00
CA LYS A 34 -2.75 8.51 1.71
C LYS A 34 -3.95 8.88 0.82
N LYS A 35 -3.76 9.80 -0.14
CA LYS A 35 -4.84 10.29 -1.02
C LYS A 35 -5.44 9.18 -1.88
N VAL A 36 -4.64 8.18 -2.27
CA VAL A 36 -5.08 7.04 -3.08
C VAL A 36 -5.98 6.11 -2.29
N VAL A 37 -5.67 5.90 -1.01
CA VAL A 37 -6.42 4.98 -0.12
C VAL A 37 -7.87 5.39 0.06
N ILE A 38 -8.19 6.67 -0.13
CA ILE A 38 -9.56 7.21 -0.04
C ILE A 38 -10.36 6.86 -1.32
N GLY A 39 -9.69 6.36 -2.37
CA GLY A 39 -10.30 5.92 -3.62
C GLY A 39 -10.85 7.06 -4.49
N LYS A 40 -10.59 8.32 -4.12
CA LYS A 40 -11.10 9.50 -4.82
C LYS A 40 -9.94 10.28 -5.44
N LYS A 41 -9.86 10.26 -6.77
CA LYS A 41 -8.94 11.11 -7.53
C LYS A 41 -9.22 12.58 -7.24
N PRO A 42 -8.23 13.39 -6.82
CA PRO A 42 -8.39 14.82 -6.71
C PRO A 42 -8.64 15.46 -8.09
N GLU A 43 -9.49 16.49 -8.15
CA GLU A 43 -9.79 17.23 -9.39
C GLU A 43 -8.54 17.91 -9.97
N ASN A 44 -7.61 18.31 -9.10
CA ASN A 44 -6.38 18.99 -9.44
C ASN A 44 -5.21 18.06 -9.79
N LEU A 45 -5.42 16.74 -9.84
CA LEU A 45 -4.38 15.78 -10.18
C LEU A 45 -4.62 15.22 -11.58
N ASN A 46 -3.59 15.13 -12.41
CA ASN A 46 -3.76 14.59 -13.75
C ASN A 46 -3.95 13.05 -13.71
N GLN A 47 -4.44 12.46 -14.80
CA GLN A 47 -4.74 11.03 -14.83
C GLN A 47 -3.50 10.15 -14.69
N ILE A 48 -2.39 10.54 -15.33
CA ILE A 48 -1.12 9.79 -15.30
C ILE A 48 -0.53 9.82 -13.89
N GLU A 49 -0.46 10.99 -13.26
CA GLU A 49 -0.03 11.16 -11.87
C GLU A 49 -0.91 10.36 -10.89
N TRP A 50 -2.21 10.23 -11.19
CA TRP A 50 -3.11 9.45 -10.35
C TRP A 50 -2.84 7.96 -10.48
N GLU A 51 -2.66 7.47 -11.70
CA GLU A 51 -2.29 6.07 -11.98
C GLU A 51 -0.93 5.72 -11.37
N ASP A 52 0.07 6.61 -11.48
CA ASP A 52 1.39 6.44 -10.85
C ASP A 52 1.27 6.35 -9.33
N LEU A 53 0.43 7.20 -8.70
CA LEU A 53 0.19 7.14 -7.25
C LEU A 53 -0.55 5.85 -6.86
N ASP A 54 -1.51 5.40 -7.68
CA ASP A 54 -2.25 4.15 -7.48
C ASP A 54 -1.32 2.93 -7.53
N GLU A 55 -0.47 2.85 -8.56
CA GLU A 55 0.51 1.78 -8.73
C GLU A 55 1.56 1.78 -7.61
N ASN A 56 2.04 2.96 -7.19
CA ASN A 56 2.95 3.08 -6.06
C ASN A 56 2.31 2.66 -4.73
N THR A 57 1.03 2.95 -4.53
CA THR A 57 0.27 2.54 -3.35
C THR A 57 0.09 1.02 -3.33
N LEU A 58 -0.30 0.43 -4.46
CA LEU A 58 -0.42 -1.01 -4.62
C LEU A 58 0.92 -1.71 -4.35
N SER A 59 2.00 -1.23 -4.96
CA SER A 59 3.34 -1.79 -4.79
C SER A 59 3.80 -1.72 -3.33
N THR A 60 3.54 -0.60 -2.65
CA THR A 60 3.87 -0.44 -1.22
C THR A 60 3.12 -1.45 -0.36
N ILE A 61 1.83 -1.66 -0.61
CA ILE A 61 1.02 -2.64 0.11
C ILE A 61 1.57 -4.05 -0.13
N GLN A 62 1.82 -4.43 -1.38
CA GLN A 62 2.35 -5.75 -1.77
C GLN A 62 3.71 -6.04 -1.12
N LEU A 63 4.61 -5.06 -1.04
CA LEU A 63 5.92 -5.21 -0.40
C LEU A 63 5.82 -5.45 1.12
N CYS A 64 4.71 -5.06 1.74
CA CYS A 64 4.42 -5.27 3.15
C CYS A 64 3.59 -6.54 3.41
N LEU A 65 3.42 -7.42 2.41
CA LEU A 65 2.84 -8.74 2.57
C LEU A 65 3.94 -9.81 2.54
N VAL A 66 3.73 -10.92 3.24
CA VAL A 66 4.56 -12.11 3.03
C VAL A 66 4.16 -12.81 1.72
N ASN A 67 5.07 -13.62 1.17
CA ASN A 67 4.87 -14.26 -0.13
C ASN A 67 3.60 -15.12 -0.22
N THR A 68 3.24 -15.83 0.86
CA THR A 68 2.03 -16.68 0.89
C THR A 68 0.75 -15.85 0.79
N ILE A 69 0.69 -14.70 1.46
CA ILE A 69 -0.45 -13.78 1.37
C ILE A 69 -0.47 -13.08 0.02
N LEU A 70 0.69 -12.68 -0.51
CA LEU A 70 0.79 -12.09 -1.84
C LEU A 70 0.30 -13.06 -2.93
N GLN A 71 0.64 -14.35 -2.85
CA GLN A 71 0.12 -15.37 -3.74
C GLN A 71 -1.40 -15.46 -3.70
N ASN A 72 -2.02 -15.40 -2.51
CA ASN A 72 -3.47 -15.40 -2.38
C ASN A 72 -4.11 -14.19 -3.05
N VAL A 73 -3.55 -12.98 -2.86
CA VAL A 73 -4.05 -11.75 -3.49
C VAL A 73 -3.92 -11.80 -5.02
N LEU A 74 -2.83 -12.37 -5.53
CA LEU A 74 -2.65 -12.56 -6.98
C LEU A 74 -3.63 -13.57 -7.57
N MET A 75 -3.96 -14.63 -6.83
CA MET A 75 -4.94 -15.63 -7.24
C MET A 75 -6.39 -15.12 -7.18
N GLU A 76 -6.71 -14.16 -6.31
CA GLU A 76 -8.05 -13.55 -6.23
C GLU A 76 -8.37 -12.65 -7.44
N LYS A 77 -7.34 -12.16 -8.13
CA LYS A 77 -7.49 -11.29 -9.31
C LYS A 77 -7.62 -12.08 -10.63
N MET A 78 -7.52 -13.41 -10.60
CA MET A 78 -7.83 -14.31 -11.73
C MET A 78 -9.29 -14.77 -11.68
#